data_AF-A0A938U4H5-F1
#
_entry.id   AF-A0A938U4H5-F1
#
_cell.length_a   1.000
_cell.length_b   1.000
_cell.length_c   1.000
_cell.angle_alpha   90.00
_cell.angle_beta   90.00
_cell.angle_gamma   90.00
#
_symmetry.space_group_name_H-M   'P 1'
#
loop_
_entity.id
_entity.type
_entity.pdbx_description
1 polymer ?
#
loop_
_entity_poly.entity_id
_entity_poly.type
_entity_poly.pdbx_seq_one_letter_code
_entity_poly.pdbx_strand_id
1 'polypeptide(L)'
;MRPEQLKGSEERLWSLIAERARPGSDTAAVDQRIWDLFGEEWAIMFTDLSGFSRQVEAFGILHFLQIIYEQNALLDPVIARHDGILVKQEADSLMVIFRRATSAMRCAVEMQHVLEGVNEQRSPETQVLLCVGLGFGRILRIGDHDV
;
A
#
# COMPACT_ATOMS: atom_id res chain seq x y z
N MET A 1 20.37 -3.15 -9.50
CA MET A 1 20.23 -1.96 -8.65
C MET A 1 21.59 -1.60 -8.08
N ARG A 2 21.96 -0.31 -8.09
CA ARG A 2 23.22 0.16 -7.47
C ARG A 2 23.02 0.29 -5.95
N PRO A 3 23.99 -0.15 -5.12
CA PRO A 3 23.88 -0.20 -3.67
C PRO A 3 24.04 1.16 -2.94
N GLU A 4 23.94 2.28 -3.64
CA GLU A 4 24.09 3.60 -3.02
C GLU A 4 22.71 4.16 -2.67
N GLN A 5 22.46 4.30 -1.34
CA GLN A 5 21.29 4.90 -0.65
C GLN A 5 20.23 3.95 -0.05
N LEU A 6 20.62 2.80 0.50
CA LEU A 6 19.73 2.05 1.40
C LEU A 6 19.70 2.75 2.77
N LYS A 7 18.52 2.95 3.39
CA LYS A 7 18.44 3.47 4.76
C LYS A 7 18.98 2.40 5.74
N GLY A 8 19.48 2.78 6.92
CA GLY A 8 20.20 1.86 7.82
C GLY A 8 19.47 0.56 8.21
N SER A 9 18.12 0.55 8.23
CA SER A 9 17.33 -0.68 8.44
C SER A 9 17.35 -1.61 7.21
N GLU A 10 17.30 -1.03 6.02
CA GLU A 10 17.31 -1.75 4.75
C GLU A 10 18.69 -2.37 4.47
N GLU A 11 19.78 -1.63 4.70
CA GLU A 11 21.15 -2.16 4.65
C GLU A 11 21.32 -3.38 5.55
N ARG A 12 20.75 -3.30 6.76
CA ARG A 12 20.84 -4.38 7.75
C ARG A 12 20.08 -5.63 7.31
N LEU A 13 18.88 -5.49 6.74
CA LEU A 13 18.15 -6.63 6.18
C LEU A 13 18.96 -7.28 5.06
N TRP A 14 19.46 -6.50 4.10
CA TRP A 14 20.21 -7.04 2.98
C TRP A 14 21.53 -7.68 3.40
N SER A 15 22.17 -7.19 4.46
CA SER A 15 23.32 -7.85 5.07
C SER A 15 22.99 -9.24 5.61
N LEU A 16 21.85 -9.40 6.30
CA LEU A 16 21.39 -10.70 6.80
C LEU A 16 20.97 -11.63 5.66
N ILE A 17 20.32 -11.12 4.61
CA ILE A 17 20.01 -11.90 3.42
C ILE A 17 21.29 -12.38 2.71
N ALA A 18 22.32 -11.53 2.65
CA ALA A 18 23.62 -11.92 2.11
C ALA A 18 24.32 -12.98 2.97
N GLU A 19 24.19 -12.92 4.32
CA GLU A 19 24.66 -13.96 5.24
C GLU A 19 23.91 -15.29 4.99
N ARG A 20 22.57 -15.22 4.86
CA ARG A 20 21.71 -16.37 4.57
C ARG A 20 22.07 -17.07 3.26
N ALA A 21 22.46 -16.32 2.24
CA ALA A 21 22.77 -16.84 0.91
C ALA A 21 24.15 -17.52 0.81
N ARG A 22 25.02 -17.41 1.83
CA ARG A 22 26.35 -18.02 1.81
C ARG A 22 26.26 -19.55 1.93
N PRO A 23 27.10 -20.31 1.20
CA PRO A 23 27.21 -21.76 1.40
C PRO A 23 27.58 -22.10 2.85
N GLY A 24 26.88 -23.07 3.45
CA GLY A 24 27.11 -23.49 4.83
C GLY A 24 26.53 -22.57 5.90
N SER A 25 25.73 -21.57 5.52
CA SER A 25 25.03 -20.69 6.47
C SER A 25 23.98 -21.45 7.27
N ASP A 26 23.87 -21.12 8.56
CA ASP A 26 22.74 -21.57 9.39
C ASP A 26 21.52 -20.71 9.06
N THR A 27 20.78 -21.15 8.03
CA THR A 27 19.63 -20.41 7.54
C THR A 27 18.53 -20.25 8.59
N ALA A 28 18.37 -21.21 9.51
CA ALA A 28 17.37 -21.13 10.57
C ALA A 28 17.70 -20.04 11.59
N ALA A 29 18.96 -19.94 12.01
CA ALA A 29 19.40 -18.87 12.91
C ALA A 29 19.31 -17.49 12.27
N VAL A 30 19.66 -17.37 10.97
CA VAL A 30 19.53 -16.10 10.25
C VAL A 30 18.06 -15.72 10.03
N ASP A 31 17.20 -16.68 9.69
CA ASP A 31 15.76 -16.44 9.53
C ASP A 31 15.13 -15.95 10.84
N GLN A 32 15.48 -16.57 11.97
CA GLN A 32 15.03 -16.11 13.29
C GLN A 32 15.48 -14.68 13.57
N ARG A 33 16.74 -14.34 13.30
CA ARG A 33 17.28 -12.98 13.48
C ARG A 33 16.55 -11.94 12.62
N ILE A 34 16.21 -12.28 11.37
CA ILE A 34 15.43 -11.40 10.49
C ILE A 34 14.04 -11.16 11.07
N TRP A 35 13.35 -12.23 11.49
CA TRP A 35 12.02 -12.13 12.07
C TRP A 35 12.00 -11.37 13.41
N ASP A 36 13.03 -11.51 14.25
CA ASP A 36 13.15 -10.77 15.52
C ASP A 36 13.39 -9.27 15.30
N LEU A 37 14.08 -8.91 14.22
CA LEU A 37 14.44 -7.51 13.93
C LEU A 37 13.38 -6.76 13.12
N PHE A 38 12.72 -7.43 12.19
CA PHE A 38 11.83 -6.79 11.19
C PHE A 38 10.41 -7.36 11.19
N GLY A 39 10.18 -8.47 11.88
CA GLY A 39 8.89 -9.14 11.91
C GLY A 39 7.85 -8.36 12.68
N GLU A 40 6.81 -7.88 12.00
CA GLU A 40 5.64 -7.27 12.63
C GLU A 40 4.36 -7.94 12.13
N GLU A 41 3.27 -7.84 12.88
CA GLU A 41 1.95 -8.27 12.42
C GLU A 41 1.10 -7.05 12.08
N TRP A 42 0.61 -7.01 10.84
CA TRP A 42 -0.16 -5.89 10.30
C TRP A 42 -1.21 -6.38 9.31
N ALA A 43 -2.24 -5.57 9.13
CA ALA A 43 -3.08 -5.64 7.95
C ALA A 43 -2.55 -4.66 6.91
N ILE A 44 -2.36 -5.13 5.68
CA ILE A 44 -1.95 -4.32 4.54
C ILE A 44 -3.13 -4.21 3.60
N MET A 45 -3.42 -2.99 3.18
CA MET A 45 -4.37 -2.65 2.15
C MET A 45 -3.62 -2.11 0.95
N PHE A 46 -3.89 -2.67 -0.22
CA PHE A 46 -3.53 -2.08 -1.50
C PHE A 46 -4.81 -1.61 -2.18
N THR A 47 -4.78 -0.39 -2.70
CA THR A 47 -5.85 0.12 -3.54
C THR A 47 -5.32 0.47 -4.91
N ASP A 48 -6.18 0.41 -5.93
CA ASP A 48 -5.87 0.86 -7.28
C ASP A 48 -7.15 1.38 -7.94
N LEU A 49 -7.03 2.35 -8.84
CA LEU A 49 -8.18 2.81 -9.62
C LEU A 49 -8.49 1.79 -10.72
N SER A 50 -9.77 1.47 -10.84
CA SER A 50 -10.30 0.59 -11.87
C SER A 50 -10.89 1.39 -13.03
N GLY A 51 -10.89 0.81 -14.24
CA GLY A 51 -11.38 1.48 -15.45
C GLY A 51 -10.35 2.37 -16.17
N PHE A 52 -9.13 2.45 -15.63
CA PHE A 52 -7.93 3.17 -16.10
C PHE A 52 -7.75 3.20 -17.62
N SER A 53 -7.73 2.04 -18.29
CA SER A 53 -7.31 1.96 -19.69
C SER A 53 -8.30 2.56 -20.69
N ARG A 54 -9.60 2.59 -20.37
CA ARG A 54 -10.62 3.11 -21.30
C ARG A 54 -10.77 4.63 -21.23
N GLN A 55 -10.52 5.24 -20.07
CA GLN A 55 -10.78 6.66 -19.85
C GLN A 55 -9.60 7.55 -20.28
N VAL A 56 -8.35 7.12 -20.06
CA VAL A 56 -7.17 7.92 -20.43
C VAL A 56 -7.05 8.11 -21.95
N GLU A 57 -7.36 7.09 -22.74
CA GLU A 57 -7.33 7.18 -24.21
C GLU A 57 -8.36 8.19 -24.75
N ALA A 58 -9.50 8.34 -24.07
CA ALA A 58 -10.59 9.22 -24.49
C ALA A 58 -10.46 10.66 -23.98
N PHE A 59 -9.93 10.88 -22.76
CA PHE A 59 -9.96 12.18 -22.07
C PHE A 59 -8.57 12.77 -21.78
N GLY A 60 -7.50 12.01 -22.01
CA GLY A 60 -6.13 12.46 -21.86
C GLY A 60 -5.64 12.51 -20.40
N ILE A 61 -4.35 12.85 -20.25
CA ILE A 61 -3.62 12.76 -18.97
C ILE A 61 -4.14 13.72 -17.88
N LEU A 62 -4.64 14.91 -18.26
CA LEU A 62 -5.11 15.89 -17.28
C LEU A 62 -6.36 15.42 -16.54
N HIS A 63 -7.29 14.79 -17.26
CA HIS A 63 -8.48 14.16 -16.66
C HIS A 63 -8.08 13.09 -15.65
N PHE A 64 -7.10 12.26 -16.00
CA PHE A 64 -6.61 11.22 -15.10
C PHE A 64 -5.98 11.78 -13.81
N LEU A 65 -5.15 12.81 -13.93
CA LEU A 65 -4.55 13.48 -12.77
C LEU A 65 -5.63 14.11 -11.87
N GLN A 66 -6.73 14.60 -12.44
CA GLN A 66 -7.88 15.08 -11.67
C GLN A 66 -8.53 13.94 -10.89
N ILE A 67 -8.75 12.77 -11.49
CA ILE A 67 -9.34 11.61 -10.79
C ILE A 67 -8.45 11.14 -9.62
N ILE A 68 -7.12 11.08 -9.81
CA ILE A 68 -6.18 10.77 -8.72
C ILE A 68 -6.28 11.81 -7.59
N TYR A 69 -6.29 13.10 -7.96
CA TYR A 69 -6.41 14.17 -6.97
C TYR A 69 -7.69 14.03 -6.14
N GLU A 70 -8.82 13.73 -6.79
CA GLU A 70 -10.10 13.55 -6.13
C GLU A 70 -10.14 12.28 -5.28
N GLN A 71 -9.56 11.16 -5.74
CA GLN A 71 -9.38 9.95 -4.94
C GLN A 71 -8.68 10.28 -3.62
N ASN A 72 -7.52 10.94 -3.66
CA ASN A 72 -6.77 11.27 -2.45
C ASN A 72 -7.61 12.16 -1.52
N ALA A 73 -8.24 13.21 -2.06
CA ALA A 73 -9.08 14.12 -1.27
C ALA A 73 -10.26 13.41 -0.58
N LEU A 74 -10.84 12.39 -1.22
CA LEU A 74 -11.96 11.62 -0.68
C LEU A 74 -11.51 10.53 0.31
N LEU A 75 -10.37 9.87 0.04
CA LEU A 75 -9.96 8.67 0.76
C LEU A 75 -9.01 8.96 1.93
N ASP A 76 -8.18 10.00 1.89
CA ASP A 76 -7.28 10.36 2.99
C ASP A 76 -8.02 10.56 4.33
N PRO A 77 -9.18 11.25 4.38
CA PRO A 77 -9.95 11.37 5.61
C PRO A 77 -10.55 10.05 6.09
N VAL A 78 -10.84 9.11 5.18
CA VAL A 78 -11.33 7.77 5.54
C VAL A 78 -10.18 6.99 6.18
N ILE A 79 -9.00 6.96 5.55
CA ILE A 79 -7.79 6.32 6.07
C ILE A 79 -7.49 6.80 7.49
N ALA A 80 -7.47 8.12 7.69
CA ALA A 80 -7.17 8.73 8.98
C ALA A 80 -8.18 8.34 10.07
N ARG A 81 -9.48 8.28 9.76
CA ARG A 81 -10.52 7.91 10.74
C ARG A 81 -10.45 6.45 11.20
N HIS A 82 -9.80 5.59 10.44
CA HIS A 82 -9.63 4.17 10.78
C HIS A 82 -8.22 3.84 11.30
N ASP A 83 -7.45 4.85 11.71
CA ASP A 83 -6.06 4.73 12.17
C ASP A 83 -5.13 4.08 11.12
N GLY A 84 -5.43 4.28 9.83
CA GLY A 84 -4.61 3.79 8.75
C GLY A 84 -3.36 4.65 8.56
N ILE A 85 -2.24 4.00 8.25
CA ILE A 85 -0.97 4.66 7.95
C ILE A 85 -0.69 4.47 6.46
N LEU A 86 -0.74 5.55 5.69
CA LEU A 86 -0.31 5.54 4.29
C LEU A 86 1.21 5.37 4.25
N VAL A 87 1.66 4.19 3.80
CA VAL A 87 3.08 3.85 3.71
C VAL A 87 3.66 4.41 2.42
N LYS A 88 2.91 4.24 1.33
CA LYS A 88 3.36 4.57 -0.02
C LYS A 88 2.19 4.87 -0.93
N GLN A 89 2.42 5.79 -1.86
CA GLN A 89 1.54 6.07 -2.98
C GLN A 89 2.36 6.05 -4.27
N GLU A 90 1.92 5.27 -5.25
CA GLU A 90 2.49 5.22 -6.59
C GLU A 90 1.37 5.50 -7.59
N ALA A 91 1.35 6.73 -8.12
CA ALA A 91 0.25 7.23 -8.94
C ALA A 91 -1.11 7.12 -8.23
N ASP A 92 -2.01 6.32 -8.77
CA ASP A 92 -3.36 6.00 -8.27
C ASP A 92 -3.37 4.87 -7.23
N SER A 93 -2.28 4.11 -7.12
CA SER A 93 -2.19 3.02 -6.16
C SER A 93 -1.79 3.53 -4.77
N LEU A 94 -2.53 3.10 -3.74
CA LEU A 94 -2.24 3.39 -2.34
C LEU A 94 -1.85 2.11 -1.61
N MET A 95 -0.87 2.23 -0.73
CA MET A 95 -0.46 1.18 0.20
C MET A 95 -0.62 1.67 1.63
N VAL A 96 -1.57 1.09 2.35
CA VAL A 96 -1.98 1.52 3.69
C VAL A 96 -1.84 0.35 4.66
N ILE A 97 -1.28 0.59 5.84
CA ILE A 97 -1.19 -0.43 6.90
C ILE A 97 -2.04 -0.08 8.12
N PHE A 98 -2.55 -1.12 8.77
CA PHE A 98 -3.39 -1.02 9.96
C PHE A 98 -2.95 -2.03 11.01
N ARG A 99 -2.91 -1.62 12.28
CA ARG A 99 -2.59 -2.54 13.39
C ARG A 99 -3.60 -3.68 13.55
N ARG A 100 -4.83 -3.52 13.04
CA ARG A 100 -5.92 -4.48 13.17
C ARG A 100 -6.57 -4.73 11.81
N ALA A 101 -6.78 -5.99 11.46
CA ALA A 101 -7.51 -6.39 10.25
C ALA A 101 -8.94 -5.81 10.19
N THR A 102 -9.61 -5.68 11.34
CA THR A 102 -10.95 -5.11 11.43
C THR A 102 -10.98 -3.62 11.08
N SER A 103 -9.95 -2.84 11.46
CA SER A 103 -9.79 -1.44 11.05
C SER A 103 -9.62 -1.34 9.54
N ALA A 104 -8.76 -2.17 8.96
CA ALA A 104 -8.53 -2.20 7.50
C ALA A 104 -9.82 -2.55 6.73
N MET A 105 -10.56 -3.56 7.18
CA MET A 105 -11.82 -3.98 6.56
C MET A 105 -12.88 -2.86 6.63
N ARG A 106 -13.05 -2.22 7.79
CA ARG A 106 -14.00 -1.11 7.95
C ARG A 106 -13.62 0.09 7.09
N CYS A 107 -12.34 0.41 7.02
CA CYS A 107 -11.81 1.43 6.13
C CYS A 107 -12.17 1.13 4.67
N ALA A 108 -11.90 -0.10 4.19
CA ALA A 108 -12.21 -0.50 2.82
C ALA A 108 -13.70 -0.35 2.48
N VAL A 109 -14.57 -0.81 3.37
CA VAL A 109 -16.04 -0.70 3.19
C VAL A 109 -16.46 0.77 3.14
N GLU A 110 -15.93 1.60 4.03
CA GLU A 110 -16.27 3.02 4.04
C GLU A 110 -15.75 3.76 2.80
N MET A 111 -14.55 3.44 2.33
CA MET A 111 -14.03 3.98 1.06
C MET A 111 -15.01 3.71 -0.08
N GLN A 112 -15.51 2.47 -0.19
CA GLN A 112 -16.49 2.12 -1.23
C GLN A 112 -17.78 2.93 -1.11
N HIS A 113 -18.35 3.08 0.09
CA HIS A 113 -19.57 3.88 0.28
C HIS A 113 -19.37 5.37 -0.03
N VAL A 114 -18.22 5.96 0.35
CA VAL A 114 -17.90 7.36 0.05
C VAL A 114 -17.84 7.56 -1.46
N LEU A 115 -17.16 6.66 -2.17
CA LEU A 115 -17.03 6.74 -3.63
C LEU A 115 -18.36 6.48 -4.33
N GLU A 116 -19.16 5.51 -3.87
CA GLU A 116 -20.50 5.25 -4.39
C GLU A 116 -21.37 6.51 -4.33
N GLY A 117 -21.48 7.15 -3.15
CA GLY A 117 -22.29 8.36 -2.99
C GLY A 117 -21.82 9.53 -3.84
N VAL A 118 -20.51 9.69 -4.06
CA VAL A 118 -19.97 10.71 -4.95
C VAL A 118 -20.23 10.37 -6.43
N ASN A 119 -20.14 9.09 -6.79
CA ASN A 119 -20.29 8.60 -8.16
C ASN A 119 -21.73 8.62 -8.66
N GLU A 120 -22.73 8.58 -7.78
CA GLU A 120 -24.15 8.68 -8.13
C GLU A 120 -24.49 9.96 -8.93
N GLN A 121 -23.78 11.06 -8.65
CA GLN A 121 -24.01 12.37 -9.29
C GLN A 121 -23.07 12.62 -10.48
N ARG A 122 -22.26 11.63 -10.86
CA ARG A 122 -21.19 11.78 -11.85
C ARG A 122 -21.51 11.05 -13.15
N SER A 123 -20.98 11.57 -14.25
CA SER A 123 -20.97 10.83 -15.50
C SER A 123 -20.01 9.63 -15.37
N PRO A 124 -20.24 8.51 -16.09
CA PRO A 124 -19.40 7.32 -15.99
C PRO A 124 -17.89 7.57 -16.15
N GLU A 125 -17.53 8.62 -16.90
CA GLU A 125 -16.15 8.98 -17.22
C GLU A 125 -15.46 9.76 -16.09
N THR A 126 -16.22 10.33 -15.16
CA THR A 126 -15.72 11.09 -14.01
C THR A 126 -15.83 10.32 -12.69
N GLN A 127 -16.38 9.09 -12.74
CA GLN A 127 -16.49 8.25 -11.56
C GLN A 127 -15.12 7.77 -11.07
N VAL A 128 -14.94 7.79 -9.75
CA VAL A 128 -13.75 7.25 -9.08
C VAL A 128 -14.08 5.82 -8.67
N LEU A 129 -13.57 4.84 -9.41
CA LEU A 129 -13.85 3.43 -9.18
C LEU A 129 -12.63 2.77 -8.52
N LEU A 130 -12.79 2.18 -7.33
CA LEU A 130 -11.68 1.69 -6.52
C LEU A 130 -11.70 0.17 -6.36
N CYS A 131 -10.57 -0.47 -6.63
CA CYS A 131 -10.28 -1.84 -6.22
C CYS A 131 -9.53 -1.83 -4.89
N VAL A 132 -9.85 -2.78 -4.01
CA VAL A 132 -9.18 -2.92 -2.71
C VAL A 132 -8.78 -4.38 -2.48
N GLY A 133 -7.50 -4.60 -2.21
CA GLY A 133 -6.94 -5.87 -1.74
C GLY A 133 -6.50 -5.78 -0.28
N LEU A 134 -6.79 -6.81 0.51
CA LEU A 134 -6.43 -6.88 1.92
C LEU A 134 -5.67 -8.17 2.24
N GLY A 135 -4.59 -8.04 3.00
CA GLY A 135 -3.85 -9.15 3.61
C GLY A 135 -3.59 -8.87 5.08
N PHE A 136 -3.56 -9.90 5.92
CA PHE A 136 -3.22 -9.78 7.34
C PHE A 136 -2.31 -10.91 7.77
N GLY A 137 -1.26 -10.57 8.52
CA GLY A 137 -0.37 -11.55 9.11
C GLY A 137 1.01 -10.96 9.39
N ARG A 138 1.98 -11.85 9.59
CA ARG A 138 3.37 -11.48 9.82
C ARG A 138 4.02 -11.03 8.52
N ILE A 139 4.67 -9.87 8.57
CA ILE A 139 5.36 -9.22 7.46
C ILE A 139 6.72 -8.70 7.94
N LEU A 140 7.61 -8.37 7.00
CA LEU A 140 8.91 -7.78 7.32
C LEU A 140 8.86 -6.29 7.04
N ARG A 141 8.68 -5.48 8.08
CA ARG A 141 8.59 -4.03 7.90
C ARG A 141 9.99 -3.41 7.84
N ILE A 142 10.27 -2.67 6.78
CA ILE A 142 11.59 -2.09 6.53
C ILE A 142 11.47 -0.57 6.48
N GLY A 143 11.81 0.06 7.60
CA GLY A 143 11.67 1.52 7.73
C GLY A 143 10.20 1.95 7.63
N ASP A 144 9.97 3.09 6.97
CA ASP A 144 8.66 3.75 6.91
C ASP A 144 7.99 3.67 5.53
N HIS A 145 8.63 3.07 4.53
CA HIS A 145 8.16 3.10 3.15
C HIS A 145 7.89 1.72 2.54
N ASP A 146 8.36 0.64 3.15
CA ASP A 146 8.28 -0.70 2.58
C ASP A 146 7.92 -1.76 3.65
N VAL A 147 7.25 -2.82 3.20
CA VAL A 147 6.84 -3.97 4.03
C VAL A 147 7.02 -5.31 3.30
#